data_AF-A0A7S8C7X3-F1
#
_entry.id   AF-A0A7S8C7X3-F1
#
_cell.length_a   1.000
_cell.length_b   1.000
_cell.length_c   1.000
_cell.angle_alpha   90.00
_cell.angle_beta   90.00
_cell.angle_gamma   90.00
#
_symmetry.space_group_name_H-M   'P 1'
#
loop_
_entity.id
_entity.type
_entity.pdbx_description
1 polymer ?
#
loop_
_entity_poly.entity_id
_entity_poly.type
_entity_poly.pdbx_seq_one_letter_code
_entity_poly.pdbx_strand_id
1 'polypeptide(L)'
;MAGKYSSKRALTDKEEAEIQKMIASDPDNPEITDKQIAKGKSFAEALPELAKSARRKRGRPPVETPRKQISIRLDPDVIEKFKATGPGWQTRINEVLKKAKV
;
A
#
# COMPACT_ATOMS: atom_id res chain seq x y z
N MET A 1 -27.85 6.74 11.26
CA MET A 1 -28.04 8.21 11.36
C MET A 1 -26.81 8.87 10.74
N ALA A 2 -26.99 9.80 9.80
CA ALA A 2 -25.86 10.59 9.30
C ALA A 2 -25.53 11.68 10.34
N GLY A 3 -24.25 11.82 10.72
CA GLY A 3 -23.82 12.88 11.63
C GLY A 3 -24.03 14.27 11.02
N LYS A 4 -24.01 15.31 11.87
CA LYS A 4 -24.26 16.72 11.48
C LYS A 4 -23.45 17.14 10.24
N TYR A 5 -22.16 16.81 10.21
CA TYR A 5 -21.29 17.01 9.04
C TYR A 5 -21.05 15.66 8.34
N SER A 6 -21.99 15.24 7.48
CA SER A 6 -21.91 13.97 6.77
C SER A 6 -21.21 14.12 5.42
N SER A 7 -20.16 13.33 5.17
CA SER A 7 -19.47 13.28 3.87
C SER A 7 -20.32 12.67 2.73
N LYS A 8 -21.48 12.08 3.04
CA LYS A 8 -22.37 11.45 2.06
C LYS A 8 -23.25 12.44 1.28
N ARG A 9 -23.26 13.72 1.66
CA ARG A 9 -24.00 14.80 0.97
C ARG A 9 -23.19 16.09 1.00
N ALA A 10 -23.52 17.03 0.12
CA ALA A 10 -22.97 18.38 0.20
C ALA A 10 -23.36 19.06 1.53
N LEU A 11 -22.47 19.91 2.02
CA LEU A 11 -22.74 20.81 3.14
C LEU A 11 -23.74 21.88 2.68
N THR A 12 -24.64 22.25 3.57
CA THR A 12 -25.48 23.44 3.38
C THR A 12 -24.67 24.70 3.68
N ASP A 13 -25.05 25.84 3.10
CA ASP A 13 -24.37 27.13 3.36
C ASP A 13 -24.29 27.48 4.85
N LYS A 14 -25.31 27.09 5.62
CA LYS A 14 -25.34 27.27 7.07
C LYS A 14 -24.32 26.40 7.79
N GLU A 15 -24.14 25.16 7.36
CA GLU A 15 -23.13 24.24 7.92
C GLU A 15 -21.72 24.70 7.54
N GLU A 16 -21.51 25.16 6.30
CA GLU A 16 -20.24 25.74 5.86
C GLU A 16 -19.89 26.97 6.70
N ALA A 17 -20.82 27.92 6.85
CA ALA A 17 -20.60 29.11 7.68
C ALA A 17 -20.32 28.78 9.16
N GLU A 18 -20.91 27.70 9.70
CA GLU A 18 -20.61 27.24 11.05
C GLU A 18 -19.19 26.64 11.13
N ILE A 19 -18.76 25.87 10.13
CA ILE A 19 -17.40 25.32 10.05
C ILE A 19 -16.37 26.45 9.97
N GLN A 20 -16.59 27.45 9.12
CA GLN A 20 -15.70 28.61 8.98
C GLN A 20 -15.55 29.37 10.31
N LYS A 21 -16.63 29.53 11.07
CA LYS A 21 -16.56 30.14 12.42
C LYS A 21 -15.75 29.31 13.41
N MET A 22 -15.83 27.98 13.33
CA MET A 22 -15.05 27.09 14.19
C MET A 22 -13.57 27.09 13.81
N ILE A 23 -13.24 27.22 12.52
CA ILE A 23 -11.85 27.37 12.05
C ILE A 23 -11.27 28.70 12.56
N ALA A 24 -12.02 29.80 12.38
CA ALA A 24 -11.57 31.15 12.77
C ALA A 24 -11.48 31.38 14.29
N SER A 25 -12.10 30.52 15.11
CA SER A 25 -12.08 30.68 16.57
C SER A 25 -10.87 30.04 17.24
N ASP A 26 -10.05 29.27 16.51
CA ASP A 26 -8.82 28.65 17.04
C ASP A 26 -7.63 29.63 16.97
N PRO A 27 -7.19 30.23 18.09
CA PRO A 27 -6.08 31.17 18.09
C PRO A 27 -4.72 30.50 17.86
N ASP A 28 -4.60 29.19 18.10
CA ASP A 28 -3.34 28.45 17.96
C ASP A 28 -3.10 27.96 16.53
N ASN A 29 -4.14 27.96 15.70
CA ASN A 29 -4.09 27.52 14.31
C ASN A 29 -4.79 28.53 13.36
N PRO A 30 -4.24 29.74 13.21
CA PRO A 30 -4.81 30.74 12.32
C PRO A 30 -4.77 30.28 10.85
N GLU A 31 -5.70 30.79 10.05
CA GLU A 31 -5.74 30.50 8.62
C GLU A 31 -4.44 30.92 7.92
N ILE A 32 -3.95 30.03 7.05
CA ILE A 32 -2.73 30.27 6.29
C ILE A 32 -2.99 31.33 5.21
N THR A 33 -2.12 32.34 5.16
CA THR A 33 -2.19 33.40 4.13
C THR A 33 -1.61 32.93 2.80
N ASP A 34 -2.02 33.54 1.69
CA ASP A 34 -1.46 33.26 0.36
C ASP A 34 0.07 33.40 0.31
N LYS A 35 0.62 34.37 1.05
CA LYS A 35 2.07 34.58 1.16
C LYS A 35 2.77 33.44 1.89
N GLN A 36 2.11 32.78 2.83
CA GLN A 36 2.63 31.60 3.52
C GLN A 36 2.51 30.36 2.64
N ILE A 37 1.39 30.21 1.91
CA ILE A 37 1.21 29.13 0.91
C ILE A 37 2.31 29.21 -0.16
N ALA A 38 2.60 30.41 -0.67
CA ALA A 38 3.64 30.62 -1.67
C ALA A 38 5.06 30.22 -1.20
N LYS A 39 5.29 30.14 0.12
CA LYS A 39 6.55 29.67 0.72
C LYS A 39 6.55 28.17 1.02
N GLY A 40 5.43 27.47 0.77
CA GLY A 40 5.29 26.05 0.98
C GLY A 40 6.31 25.26 0.14
N LYS A 41 7.03 24.35 0.80
CA LYS A 41 7.97 23.44 0.15
C LYS A 41 7.28 22.12 -0.15
N SER A 42 7.70 21.47 -1.23
CA SER A 42 7.27 20.09 -1.47
C SER A 42 7.78 19.17 -0.35
N PHE A 43 7.09 18.05 -0.09
CA PHE A 43 7.52 17.06 0.90
C PHE A 43 8.98 16.60 0.67
N ALA A 44 9.37 16.40 -0.59
CA ALA A 44 10.72 15.97 -0.95
C ALA A 44 11.79 17.02 -0.66
N GLU A 45 11.44 18.31 -0.73
CA GLU A 45 12.34 19.41 -0.41
C GLU A 45 12.41 19.67 1.10
N ALA A 46 11.26 19.61 1.79
CA ALA A 46 11.17 19.84 3.22
C ALA A 46 11.83 18.71 4.04
N LEU A 47 11.72 17.46 3.58
CA LEU A 47 12.16 16.26 4.29
C LEU A 47 12.90 15.28 3.35
N PRO A 48 14.11 15.64 2.88
CA PRO A 48 14.80 14.91 1.83
C PRO A 48 15.13 13.46 2.20
N GLU A 49 15.58 13.19 3.42
CA GLU A 49 15.93 11.83 3.86
C GLU A 49 14.71 10.91 3.99
N LEU A 50 13.60 11.44 4.51
CA LEU A 50 12.34 10.70 4.61
C LEU A 50 11.74 10.43 3.23
N ALA A 51 11.84 11.40 2.32
CA ALA A 51 11.40 11.21 0.94
C ALA A 51 12.22 10.14 0.22
N LYS A 52 13.55 10.09 0.44
CA LYS A 52 14.41 9.02 -0.07
C LYS A 52 14.03 7.65 0.50
N SER A 53 13.76 7.55 1.80
CA SER A 53 13.38 6.27 2.42
C SER A 53 11.99 5.80 1.97
N ALA A 54 11.02 6.71 1.83
CA ALA A 54 9.68 6.40 1.33
C ALA A 54 9.68 5.91 -0.14
N ARG A 55 10.65 6.35 -0.94
CA ARG A 55 10.85 5.88 -2.33
C ARG A 55 11.46 4.48 -2.42
N ARG A 56 12.04 3.94 -1.34
CA ARG A 56 12.48 2.54 -1.33
C ARG A 56 11.23 1.66 -1.44
N LYS A 57 11.01 1.05 -2.60
CA LYS A 57 9.87 0.16 -2.84
C LYS A 57 9.83 -0.89 -1.72
N ARG A 58 8.76 -0.89 -0.92
CA ARG A 58 8.46 -2.00 -0.01
C ARG A 58 8.30 -3.26 -0.86
N GLY A 59 9.01 -4.33 -0.50
CA GLY A 59 8.92 -5.63 -1.17
C GLY A 59 10.20 -6.44 -1.06
N ARG A 60 10.10 -7.75 -1.34
CA ARG A 60 11.28 -8.60 -1.53
C ARG A 60 12.11 -8.02 -2.67
N PRO A 61 13.45 -7.91 -2.55
CA PRO A 61 14.29 -7.52 -3.66
C PRO A 61 13.95 -8.33 -4.92
N PRO A 62 13.95 -7.71 -6.11
CA PRO A 62 13.75 -8.44 -7.35
C PRO A 62 14.79 -9.55 -7.46
N VAL A 63 14.34 -10.77 -7.71
CA VAL A 63 15.20 -11.93 -7.94
C VAL A 63 15.46 -12.01 -9.45
N GLU A 64 16.71 -12.22 -9.89
CA GLU A 64 17.06 -12.27 -11.31
C GLU A 64 16.26 -13.32 -12.10
N THR A 65 15.97 -14.45 -11.46
CA THR A 65 15.22 -15.57 -12.05
C THR A 65 14.04 -15.96 -11.15
N PRO A 66 12.91 -15.22 -11.21
CA PRO A 66 11.74 -15.55 -10.41
C PRO A 66 11.11 -16.87 -10.87
N ARG A 67 10.64 -17.67 -9.92
CA ARG A 67 9.82 -18.86 -10.25
C ARG A 67 8.56 -18.40 -10.96
N LYS A 68 8.22 -19.03 -12.09
CA LYS A 68 6.98 -18.76 -12.82
C LYS A 68 5.88 -19.66 -12.28
N GLN A 69 4.76 -19.06 -11.86
CA GLN A 69 3.56 -19.82 -11.52
C GLN A 69 2.89 -20.25 -12.83
N ILE A 70 2.83 -21.56 -13.06
CA ILE A 70 2.14 -22.17 -14.20
C ILE A 70 1.12 -23.19 -13.70
N SER A 71 0.10 -23.47 -14.51
CA SER A 71 -0.84 -24.56 -14.26
C SER A 71 -0.41 -25.79 -15.04
N ILE A 72 -0.08 -26.87 -14.33
CA ILE A 72 0.22 -28.19 -14.91
C ILE A 72 -0.66 -29.23 -14.23
N ARG A 73 -1.04 -30.28 -14.96
CA ARG A 73 -1.73 -31.44 -14.40
C ARG A 73 -0.69 -32.49 -14.04
N LEU A 74 -0.74 -32.97 -12.81
CA LEU A 74 0.09 -34.05 -12.29
C LEU A 74 -0.83 -35.14 -11.75
N ASP A 75 -0.36 -36.38 -11.74
CA ASP A 75 -1.13 -37.48 -11.18
C ASP A 75 -1.44 -37.25 -9.69
N PRO A 76 -2.65 -37.61 -9.21
CA PRO A 76 -3.04 -37.42 -7.81
C PRO A 76 -2.03 -38.04 -6.83
N ASP A 77 -1.56 -39.26 -7.10
CA ASP A 77 -0.61 -39.98 -6.25
C ASP A 77 0.72 -39.23 -6.09
N VAL A 78 1.17 -38.53 -7.13
CA VAL A 78 2.37 -37.70 -7.08
C VAL A 78 2.13 -36.51 -6.14
N ILE A 79 1.00 -35.83 -6.29
CA ILE A 79 0.65 -34.67 -5.45
C ILE A 79 0.56 -35.09 -3.98
N GLU A 80 -0.13 -36.21 -3.68
CA GLU A 80 -0.29 -36.73 -2.32
C GLU A 80 1.05 -37.11 -1.70
N LYS A 81 1.88 -37.85 -2.44
CA LYS A 81 3.22 -38.26 -1.99
C LYS A 81 4.09 -37.06 -1.61
N PHE A 82 4.08 -35.99 -2.43
CA PHE A 82 4.84 -34.78 -2.08
C PHE A 82 4.20 -34.01 -0.93
N LYS A 83 2.87 -33.83 -0.90
CA LYS A 83 2.19 -33.13 0.21
C LYS A 83 2.45 -33.80 1.57
N ALA A 84 2.53 -35.13 1.61
CA ALA A 84 2.87 -35.90 2.82
C ALA A 84 4.27 -35.55 3.38
N THR A 85 5.18 -34.97 2.58
CA THR A 85 6.49 -34.48 3.05
C THR A 85 6.40 -33.17 3.86
N GLY A 86 5.20 -32.61 4.03
CA GLY A 86 4.95 -31.42 4.84
C GLY A 86 5.35 -30.11 4.16
N PRO A 87 5.55 -29.03 4.94
CA PRO A 87 5.95 -27.72 4.42
C PRO A 87 7.16 -27.81 3.47
N GLY A 88 7.11 -27.06 2.37
CA GLY A 88 8.15 -27.08 1.34
C GLY A 88 8.00 -28.16 0.27
N TRP A 89 6.92 -28.96 0.27
CA TRP A 89 6.70 -29.99 -0.76
C TRP A 89 6.75 -29.47 -2.20
N GLN A 90 6.26 -28.25 -2.46
CA GLN A 90 6.34 -27.61 -3.77
C GLN A 90 7.79 -27.33 -4.22
N THR A 91 8.68 -27.03 -3.27
CA THR A 91 10.11 -26.88 -3.59
C THR A 91 10.72 -28.25 -3.87
N ARG A 92 10.35 -29.29 -3.13
CA ARG A 92 10.85 -30.65 -3.37
C ARG A 92 10.44 -31.20 -4.75
N ILE A 93 9.18 -31.02 -5.15
CA ILE A 93 8.73 -31.45 -6.48
C ILE A 93 9.43 -30.65 -7.60
N ASN A 94 9.66 -29.35 -7.39
CA ASN A 94 10.44 -28.53 -8.33
C ASN A 94 11.88 -29.04 -8.51
N GLU A 95 12.57 -29.41 -7.42
CA GLU A 95 13.92 -29.99 -7.51
C GLU A 95 13.96 -31.32 -8.25
N VAL A 96 12.90 -32.13 -8.16
CA VAL A 96 12.78 -33.37 -8.94
C VAL A 96 12.58 -33.06 -10.42
N LEU A 97 11.66 -32.15 -10.75
CA LEU A 97 11.43 -31.73 -12.14
C LEU A 97 12.68 -31.11 -12.77
N LYS A 98 13.48 -30.38 -12.00
CA LYS A 98 14.76 -29.80 -12.45
C LYS A 98 15.80 -30.85 -12.83
N LYS A 99 15.75 -32.04 -12.23
CA LYS A 99 16.65 -33.16 -12.50
C LYS A 99 16.16 -34.08 -13.63
N ALA A 100 14.93 -33.90 -14.10
CA ALA A 100 14.40 -34.67 -15.20
C ALA A 100 15.27 -34.44 -16.45
N LYS A 101 15.71 -35.52 -17.09
CA LYS A 101 16.33 -35.45 -18.40
C LYS A 101 15.19 -35.34 -19.41
N VAL A 102 15.05 -34.16 -19.99
CA VAL A 102 14.13 -33.83 -21.08
C VAL A 102 14.92 -33.70 -22.37
#